data_AF-A0A4U7JJK7-F1
#
_entry.id   AF-A0A4U7JJK7-F1
#
_cell.length_a   1.000
_cell.length_b   1.000
_cell.length_c   1.000
_cell.angle_alpha   90.00
_cell.angle_beta   90.00
_cell.angle_gamma   90.00
#
_symmetry.space_group_name_H-M   'P 1'
#
loop_
_entity.id
_entity.type
_entity.pdbx_description
1 polymer ?
#
loop_
_entity_poly.entity_id
_entity_poly.type
_entity_poly.pdbx_seq_one_letter_code
_entity_poly.pdbx_strand_id
1 'polypeptide(L)'
;MKKIFSSLIVVFILCMLFTSVSSAESSIRLSSSSLTFNWDQTSGYFYIYTNDPWLAVTSVSGWLRFEGQGYGGSKTGTGSSTLWFTMDKNTSTTSRTGLFIVYNTKTNETQTISITQKGIDSVLKLTNTIKTTYDFREQSVTLKFRSTESWKIKSDNSFVTFSKTSGSGSPNEQSVVIKIAKNNGFTDRKAKITLSSNMYNVSIDINITQTKIEEFYDINISGVIPGTYNAYWLQYQTNYFYVDFTSSVPWKFESSQIQASIKEGGPGTYHIKLIVPRYDLYGNPDYGYNGVFWGKEKGIPLVIYYHFDGYDPHIFDYEDYYNPTTGIPPSSDQWKQNDGI
;
A
#
# COMPACT_ATOMS: atom_id res chain seq x y z
N MET A 1 -32.99 -37.69 -7.56
CA MET A 1 -32.27 -36.94 -6.50
C MET A 1 -32.54 -35.45 -6.68
N LYS A 2 -33.55 -34.93 -5.97
CA LYS A 2 -33.90 -33.49 -5.95
C LYS A 2 -33.02 -32.81 -4.89
N LYS A 3 -32.21 -31.83 -5.30
CA LYS A 3 -31.44 -31.00 -4.37
C LYS A 3 -32.35 -29.94 -3.75
N ILE A 4 -32.44 -30.02 -2.44
CA ILE A 4 -33.03 -29.05 -1.52
C ILE A 4 -32.15 -27.80 -1.56
N PHE A 5 -32.71 -26.66 -1.96
CA PHE A 5 -32.15 -25.34 -1.64
C PHE A 5 -33.15 -24.62 -0.75
N SER A 6 -32.86 -24.71 0.55
CA SER A 6 -33.33 -23.83 1.60
C SER A 6 -32.83 -22.41 1.33
N SER A 7 -33.73 -21.45 1.17
CA SER A 7 -33.42 -20.04 1.40
C SER A 7 -34.66 -19.34 1.94
N LEU A 8 -34.44 -18.59 3.01
CA LEU A 8 -35.41 -17.98 3.90
C LEU A 8 -36.54 -17.27 3.15
N ILE A 9 -37.75 -17.77 3.36
CA ILE A 9 -38.99 -17.07 3.12
C ILE A 9 -39.13 -16.01 4.23
N VAL A 10 -38.81 -14.75 3.93
CA VAL A 10 -39.29 -13.61 4.71
C VAL A 10 -40.66 -13.24 4.14
N VAL A 11 -41.70 -13.85 4.69
CA VAL A 11 -43.10 -13.51 4.45
C VAL A 11 -43.37 -12.15 5.11
N PHE A 12 -43.53 -11.11 4.29
CA PHE A 12 -44.23 -9.89 4.71
C PHE A 12 -45.73 -10.11 4.45
N ILE A 13 -46.47 -10.49 5.49
CA ILE A 13 -47.93 -10.41 5.48
C ILE A 13 -48.30 -8.94 5.61
N LEU A 14 -48.76 -8.34 4.52
CA LEU A 14 -49.50 -7.08 4.58
C LEU A 14 -50.99 -7.42 4.55
N CYS A 15 -51.60 -7.50 5.73
CA CYS A 15 -53.04 -7.50 5.88
C CYS A 15 -53.59 -6.14 5.43
N MET A 16 -54.32 -6.11 4.32
CA MET A 16 -55.34 -5.08 4.09
C MET A 16 -56.70 -5.75 4.02
N LEU A 17 -57.46 -5.55 5.10
CA LEU A 17 -58.90 -5.77 5.17
C LEU A 17 -59.60 -4.81 4.20
N PHE A 18 -60.42 -5.32 3.27
CA PHE A 18 -61.55 -4.58 2.75
C PHE A 18 -62.75 -5.50 2.53
N THR A 19 -63.70 -5.41 3.44
CA THR A 19 -65.09 -5.82 3.24
C THR A 19 -65.83 -4.71 2.51
N SER A 20 -66.37 -4.99 1.32
CA SER A 20 -67.75 -4.69 0.90
C SER A 20 -67.89 -4.77 -0.62
N VAL A 21 -68.94 -5.47 -1.07
CA VAL A 21 -69.44 -5.45 -2.44
C VAL A 21 -70.15 -4.10 -2.66
N SER A 22 -69.72 -3.33 -3.66
CA SER A 22 -70.46 -2.18 -4.18
C SER A 22 -69.88 -1.76 -5.54
N SER A 23 -70.74 -1.78 -6.58
CA SER A 23 -70.58 -1.13 -7.90
C SER A 23 -69.31 -1.46 -8.71
N ALA A 24 -69.50 -1.92 -9.95
CA ALA A 24 -68.41 -2.13 -10.90
C ALA A 24 -67.65 -0.81 -11.17
N GLU A 25 -66.56 -0.56 -10.44
CA GLU A 25 -65.61 0.48 -10.82
C GLU A 25 -64.85 0.00 -12.05
N SER A 26 -64.95 0.76 -13.15
CA SER A 26 -64.12 0.63 -14.37
C SER A 26 -62.72 1.21 -14.19
N SER A 27 -62.34 1.55 -12.95
CA SER A 27 -61.01 2.09 -12.65
C SER A 27 -59.98 0.96 -12.64
N ILE A 28 -58.75 1.27 -13.05
CA ILE A 28 -57.62 0.35 -12.91
C ILE A 28 -56.71 0.81 -11.77
N ARG A 29 -56.37 -0.11 -10.86
CA ARG A 29 -55.50 0.17 -9.72
C ARG A 29 -54.43 -0.91 -9.59
N LEU A 30 -53.27 -0.55 -9.05
CA LEU A 30 -52.17 -1.48 -8.77
C LEU A 30 -52.01 -1.66 -7.26
N SER A 31 -51.52 -2.83 -6.83
CA SER A 31 -51.23 -3.09 -5.40
C SER A 31 -50.13 -2.21 -4.83
N SER A 32 -49.29 -1.61 -5.67
CA SER A 32 -48.28 -0.63 -5.28
C SER A 32 -47.91 0.27 -6.45
N SER A 33 -47.46 1.49 -6.16
CA SER A 33 -46.83 2.39 -7.13
C SER A 33 -45.32 2.16 -7.25
N SER A 34 -44.70 1.44 -6.30
CA SER A 34 -43.29 1.07 -6.37
C SER A 34 -42.93 -0.20 -5.60
N LEU A 35 -41.89 -0.89 -6.06
CA LEU A 35 -41.29 -2.04 -5.38
C LEU A 35 -39.77 -1.87 -5.38
N THR A 36 -39.14 -2.19 -4.24
CA THR A 36 -37.68 -2.15 -4.09
C THR A 36 -37.14 -3.52 -3.79
N PHE A 37 -36.10 -3.92 -4.52
CA PHE A 37 -35.44 -5.20 -4.42
C PHE A 37 -33.95 -5.02 -4.09
N ASN A 38 -33.38 -5.99 -3.37
CA ASN A 38 -31.94 -6.12 -3.23
C ASN A 38 -31.31 -6.53 -4.57
N TRP A 39 -29.99 -6.32 -4.69
CA TRP A 39 -29.23 -6.53 -5.92
C TRP A 39 -29.31 -7.96 -6.47
N ASP A 40 -29.56 -8.96 -5.63
CA ASP A 40 -29.53 -10.39 -5.96
C ASP A 40 -30.90 -11.03 -6.17
N GLN A 41 -31.99 -10.32 -5.84
CA GLN A 41 -33.35 -10.79 -6.07
C GLN A 41 -33.69 -10.77 -7.56
N THR A 42 -34.34 -11.82 -8.05
CA THR A 42 -34.54 -12.07 -9.50
C THR A 42 -36.00 -12.20 -9.91
N SER A 43 -36.94 -12.05 -8.99
CA SER A 43 -38.38 -12.19 -9.27
C SER A 43 -39.21 -11.31 -8.36
N GLY A 44 -40.38 -10.90 -8.83
CA GLY A 44 -41.36 -10.16 -8.07
C GLY A 44 -42.75 -10.26 -8.69
N TYR A 45 -43.74 -9.69 -8.02
CA TYR A 45 -45.10 -9.59 -8.53
C TYR A 45 -45.79 -8.31 -8.03
N PHE A 46 -46.85 -7.92 -8.73
CA PHE A 46 -47.85 -6.97 -8.24
C PHE A 46 -49.25 -7.40 -8.70
N TYR A 47 -50.29 -6.90 -8.04
CA TYR A 47 -51.67 -7.16 -8.44
C TYR A 47 -52.24 -5.99 -9.22
N ILE A 48 -53.06 -6.32 -10.21
CA ILE A 48 -53.89 -5.40 -10.97
C ILE A 48 -55.33 -5.61 -10.49
N TYR A 49 -55.99 -4.53 -10.09
CA TYR A 49 -57.40 -4.51 -9.70
C TYR A 49 -58.18 -3.75 -10.76
N THR A 50 -59.03 -4.48 -11.48
CA THR A 50 -59.97 -3.92 -12.47
C THR A 50 -61.02 -4.97 -12.84
N ASN A 51 -62.11 -4.55 -13.46
CA ASN A 51 -63.08 -5.43 -14.12
C ASN A 51 -62.95 -5.40 -15.66
N ASP A 52 -62.06 -4.56 -16.19
CA ASP A 52 -61.91 -4.30 -17.62
C ASP A 52 -60.70 -5.04 -18.23
N PRO A 53 -60.62 -5.13 -19.57
CA PRO A 53 -59.40 -5.56 -20.25
C PRO A 53 -58.24 -4.58 -20.04
N TRP A 54 -57.03 -5.12 -19.96
CA TRP A 54 -55.82 -4.35 -19.73
C TRP A 54 -54.63 -4.87 -20.54
N LEU A 55 -53.65 -3.97 -20.74
CA LEU A 55 -52.37 -4.21 -21.40
C LEU A 55 -51.25 -3.68 -20.48
N ALA A 56 -50.31 -4.53 -20.10
CA ALA A 56 -49.10 -4.15 -19.37
C ALA A 56 -47.89 -4.19 -20.31
N VAL A 57 -47.02 -3.18 -20.23
CA VAL A 57 -45.75 -3.09 -20.96
C VAL A 57 -44.61 -2.73 -20.00
N THR A 58 -43.38 -3.14 -20.33
CA THR A 58 -42.18 -2.69 -19.60
C THR A 58 -41.54 -1.49 -20.32
N SER A 59 -41.07 -0.50 -19.56
CA SER A 59 -40.38 0.69 -20.10
C SER A 59 -38.89 0.45 -20.37
N VAL A 60 -38.33 -0.68 -19.91
CA VAL A 60 -36.89 -0.97 -19.99
C VAL A 60 -36.63 -2.30 -20.70
N SER A 61 -35.59 -2.31 -21.53
CA SER A 61 -35.03 -3.51 -22.15
C SER A 61 -33.79 -3.98 -21.38
N GLY A 62 -33.59 -5.29 -21.33
CA GLY A 62 -32.29 -5.88 -20.96
C GLY A 62 -32.09 -6.35 -19.51
N TRP A 63 -32.95 -6.00 -18.54
CA TRP A 63 -32.81 -6.55 -17.16
C TRP A 63 -34.12 -6.81 -16.42
N LEU A 64 -35.25 -6.29 -16.91
CA LEU A 64 -36.59 -6.46 -16.33
C LEU A 64 -37.52 -7.02 -17.41
N ARG A 65 -38.32 -8.04 -17.07
CA ARG A 65 -39.18 -8.76 -18.04
C ARG A 65 -40.36 -9.45 -17.37
N PHE A 66 -41.43 -9.68 -18.12
CA PHE A 66 -42.53 -10.53 -17.66
C PHE A 66 -42.06 -11.97 -17.46
N GLU A 67 -42.62 -12.67 -16.48
CA GLU A 67 -42.30 -14.07 -16.26
C GLU A 67 -42.62 -14.90 -17.52
N GLY A 68 -41.69 -15.76 -17.93
CA GLY A 68 -41.81 -16.61 -19.12
C GLY A 68 -41.61 -15.90 -20.45
N GLN A 69 -41.24 -14.61 -20.46
CA GLN A 69 -40.94 -13.85 -21.68
C GLN A 69 -39.46 -13.40 -21.74
N GLY A 70 -39.00 -13.09 -22.96
CA GLY A 70 -37.68 -12.49 -23.20
C GLY A 70 -37.59 -11.03 -22.72
N TYR A 71 -36.50 -10.34 -23.07
CA TYR A 71 -36.33 -8.92 -22.73
C TYR A 71 -37.28 -8.04 -23.53
N GLY A 72 -37.94 -7.10 -22.83
CA GLY A 72 -39.06 -6.39 -23.42
C GLY A 72 -40.27 -7.33 -23.60
N GLY A 73 -41.46 -6.78 -23.56
CA GLY A 73 -42.66 -7.58 -23.71
C GLY A 73 -43.91 -6.82 -23.33
N SER A 74 -45.02 -7.44 -23.63
CA SER A 74 -46.33 -6.99 -23.19
C SER A 74 -47.14 -8.18 -22.71
N LYS A 75 -48.04 -7.92 -21.77
CA LYS A 75 -48.97 -8.91 -21.23
C LYS A 75 -50.36 -8.32 -21.24
N THR A 76 -51.32 -9.06 -21.76
CA THR A 76 -52.73 -8.65 -21.72
C THR A 76 -53.49 -9.52 -20.74
N GLY A 77 -54.63 -9.02 -20.28
CA GLY A 77 -55.57 -9.81 -19.51
C GLY A 77 -56.88 -9.06 -19.31
N THR A 78 -57.78 -9.69 -18.56
CA THR A 78 -59.11 -9.17 -18.25
C THR A 78 -59.40 -9.38 -16.78
N GLY A 79 -60.02 -8.39 -16.15
CA GLY A 79 -60.34 -8.46 -14.73
C GLY A 79 -59.09 -8.44 -13.84
N SER A 80 -59.31 -8.63 -12.55
CA SER A 80 -58.24 -8.56 -11.55
C SER A 80 -57.30 -9.75 -11.66
N SER A 81 -55.99 -9.50 -11.59
CA SER A 81 -54.97 -10.53 -11.82
C SER A 81 -53.66 -10.24 -11.11
N THR A 82 -52.84 -11.28 -10.94
CA THR A 82 -51.44 -11.17 -10.49
C THR A 82 -50.51 -11.14 -11.68
N LEU A 83 -49.61 -10.16 -11.71
CA LEU A 83 -48.58 -10.05 -12.71
C LEU A 83 -47.23 -10.41 -12.10
N TRP A 84 -46.66 -11.52 -12.58
CA TRP A 84 -45.33 -12.01 -12.22
C TRP A 84 -44.28 -11.49 -13.21
N PHE A 85 -43.13 -11.11 -12.69
CA PHE A 85 -41.99 -10.62 -13.47
C PHE A 85 -40.68 -11.18 -12.94
N THR A 86 -39.67 -11.22 -13.81
CA THR A 86 -38.30 -11.56 -13.47
C THR A 86 -37.36 -10.40 -13.76
N MET A 87 -36.24 -10.39 -13.06
CA MET A 87 -35.17 -9.42 -13.26
C MET A 87 -33.81 -10.09 -13.14
N ASP A 88 -32.81 -9.57 -13.85
CA ASP A 88 -31.43 -10.00 -13.65
C ASP A 88 -30.90 -9.46 -12.32
N LYS A 89 -29.84 -10.09 -11.80
CA LYS A 89 -29.11 -9.50 -10.67
C LYS A 89 -28.50 -8.16 -11.09
N ASN A 90 -28.56 -7.16 -10.23
CA ASN A 90 -27.86 -5.90 -10.47
C ASN A 90 -26.40 -6.08 -10.10
N THR A 91 -25.51 -6.05 -11.09
CA THR A 91 -24.06 -6.22 -10.94
C THR A 91 -23.33 -4.89 -10.72
N SER A 92 -24.04 -3.76 -10.72
CA SER A 92 -23.48 -2.42 -10.50
C SER A 92 -23.54 -2.03 -9.02
N THR A 93 -22.67 -1.12 -8.58
CA THR A 93 -22.78 -0.43 -7.28
C THR A 93 -23.88 0.64 -7.27
N THR A 94 -24.40 1.02 -8.44
CA THR A 94 -25.51 1.96 -8.57
C THR A 94 -26.85 1.23 -8.64
N SER A 95 -27.84 1.75 -7.92
CA SER A 95 -29.22 1.31 -8.05
C SER A 95 -29.75 1.59 -9.46
N ARG A 96 -30.60 0.70 -9.97
CA ARG A 96 -31.27 0.84 -11.26
C ARG A 96 -32.78 0.77 -11.12
N THR A 97 -33.50 1.49 -11.97
CA THR A 97 -34.96 1.58 -11.92
C THR A 97 -35.56 1.35 -13.30
N GLY A 98 -36.65 0.60 -13.35
CA GLY A 98 -37.44 0.31 -14.55
C GLY A 98 -38.92 0.36 -14.22
N LEU A 99 -39.78 0.54 -15.23
CA LEU A 99 -41.21 0.73 -15.00
C LEU A 99 -42.01 -0.39 -15.67
N PHE A 100 -43.11 -0.78 -15.04
CA PHE A 100 -44.24 -1.37 -15.76
C PHE A 100 -45.34 -0.32 -15.89
N ILE A 101 -45.88 -0.19 -17.10
CA ILE A 101 -47.01 0.68 -17.40
C ILE A 101 -48.19 -0.22 -17.74
N VAL A 102 -49.30 -0.03 -17.05
CA VAL A 102 -50.53 -0.83 -17.19
C VAL A 102 -51.65 0.07 -17.67
N TYR A 103 -52.20 -0.26 -18.84
CA TYR A 103 -53.27 0.46 -19.51
C TYR A 103 -54.58 -0.31 -19.34
N ASN A 104 -55.64 0.37 -18.91
CA ASN A 104 -57.01 -0.10 -19.13
C ASN A 104 -57.38 0.19 -20.59
N THR A 105 -57.57 -0.85 -21.40
CA THR A 105 -57.76 -0.69 -22.86
C THR A 105 -59.17 -0.24 -23.23
N LYS A 106 -60.09 -0.15 -22.25
CA LYS A 106 -61.47 0.31 -22.46
C LYS A 106 -61.62 1.78 -22.06
N THR A 107 -61.02 2.20 -20.94
CA THR A 107 -61.13 3.57 -20.42
C THR A 107 -59.96 4.47 -20.80
N ASN A 108 -58.87 3.90 -21.32
CA ASN A 108 -57.58 4.55 -21.57
C ASN A 108 -56.87 5.07 -20.29
N GLU A 109 -57.34 4.66 -19.11
CA GLU A 109 -56.64 4.96 -17.85
C GLU A 109 -55.29 4.23 -17.79
N THR A 110 -54.27 4.90 -17.26
CA THR A 110 -52.91 4.36 -17.15
C THR A 110 -52.44 4.38 -15.70
N GLN A 111 -51.83 3.29 -15.26
CA GLN A 111 -51.14 3.18 -13.98
C GLN A 111 -49.69 2.75 -14.20
N THR A 112 -48.79 3.25 -13.37
CA THR A 112 -47.35 2.97 -13.48
C THR A 112 -46.84 2.44 -12.15
N ILE A 113 -46.02 1.39 -12.21
CA ILE A 113 -45.28 0.87 -11.07
C ILE A 113 -43.78 0.96 -11.34
N SER A 114 -43.07 1.55 -10.39
CA SER A 114 -41.61 1.68 -10.42
C SER A 114 -40.92 0.50 -9.73
N ILE A 115 -40.03 -0.17 -10.43
CA ILE A 115 -39.23 -1.28 -9.93
C ILE A 115 -37.81 -0.80 -9.73
N THR A 116 -37.38 -0.66 -8.48
CA THR A 116 -36.01 -0.27 -8.14
C THR A 116 -35.24 -1.49 -7.64
N GLN A 117 -34.11 -1.79 -8.25
CA GLN A 117 -33.18 -2.81 -7.77
C GLN A 117 -31.91 -2.12 -7.25
N LYS A 118 -31.60 -2.33 -5.97
CA LYS A 118 -30.45 -1.72 -5.34
C LYS A 118 -29.14 -2.07 -6.05
N GLY A 119 -28.20 -1.15 -6.03
CA GLY A 119 -26.81 -1.45 -6.33
C GLY A 119 -26.22 -2.36 -5.26
N ILE A 120 -25.08 -2.96 -5.58
CA ILE A 120 -24.34 -3.79 -4.66
C ILE A 120 -23.66 -2.89 -3.63
N ASP A 121 -23.92 -3.13 -2.35
CA ASP A 121 -23.14 -2.54 -1.27
C ASP A 121 -21.70 -3.04 -1.38
N SER A 122 -20.74 -2.12 -1.54
CA SER A 122 -19.34 -2.40 -1.91
C SER A 122 -18.78 -3.71 -1.34
N VAL A 123 -18.50 -4.64 -2.27
CA VAL A 123 -18.01 -6.01 -2.03
C VAL A 123 -16.60 -6.05 -1.43
N LEU A 124 -15.83 -4.96 -1.51
CA LEU A 124 -14.48 -4.87 -0.99
C LEU A 124 -14.24 -3.49 -0.41
N LYS A 125 -13.94 -3.42 0.89
CA LYS A 125 -13.71 -2.14 1.60
C LYS A 125 -12.67 -2.31 2.70
N LEU A 126 -11.72 -1.39 2.79
CA LEU A 126 -10.83 -1.31 3.93
C LEU A 126 -11.59 -0.87 5.19
N THR A 127 -11.33 -1.53 6.31
CA THR A 127 -11.91 -1.18 7.61
C THR A 127 -10.92 -0.49 8.53
N ASN A 128 -9.65 -0.42 8.13
CA ASN A 128 -8.64 0.41 8.78
C ASN A 128 -7.80 1.18 7.77
N THR A 129 -7.12 2.21 8.28
CA THR A 129 -6.04 2.90 7.58
C THR A 129 -4.71 2.34 8.06
N ILE A 130 -3.77 2.12 7.14
CA ILE A 130 -2.39 1.76 7.47
C ILE A 130 -1.44 2.91 7.09
N LYS A 131 -0.24 2.94 7.69
CA LYS A 131 0.80 3.88 7.26
C LYS A 131 1.21 3.58 5.82
N THR A 132 1.63 4.60 5.10
CA THR A 132 2.16 4.47 3.73
C THR A 132 3.65 4.81 3.65
N THR A 133 4.24 5.29 4.74
CA THR A 133 5.69 5.53 4.85
C THR A 133 6.23 4.79 6.07
N TYR A 134 7.30 4.03 5.86
CA TYR A 134 7.98 3.24 6.86
C TYR A 134 9.47 3.55 6.84
N ASP A 135 10.13 3.43 7.98
CA ASP A 135 11.60 3.50 8.02
C ASP A 135 12.24 2.24 7.44
N PHE A 136 13.56 2.24 7.33
CA PHE A 136 14.33 1.14 6.75
C PHE A 136 14.23 -0.19 7.51
N ARG A 137 13.71 -0.22 8.73
CA ARG A 137 13.64 -1.45 9.54
C ARG A 137 12.58 -2.40 9.02
N GLU A 138 12.65 -3.66 9.46
CA GLU A 138 11.58 -4.61 9.20
C GLU A 138 10.28 -4.16 9.90
N GLN A 139 9.14 -4.29 9.20
CA GLN A 139 7.84 -3.88 9.69
C GLN A 139 6.81 -4.99 9.51
N SER A 140 5.86 -5.08 10.45
CA SER A 140 4.71 -5.97 10.38
C SER A 140 3.43 -5.18 10.61
N VAL A 141 2.52 -5.20 9.64
CA VAL A 141 1.36 -4.30 9.58
C VAL A 141 0.11 -5.12 9.28
N THR A 142 -0.95 -4.92 10.05
CA THR A 142 -2.22 -5.62 9.82
C THR A 142 -3.15 -4.78 8.96
N LEU A 143 -3.46 -5.27 7.75
CA LEU A 143 -4.51 -4.72 6.89
C LEU A 143 -5.84 -5.40 7.23
N LYS A 144 -6.88 -4.60 7.47
CA LYS A 144 -8.23 -5.07 7.77
C LYS A 144 -9.20 -4.59 6.69
N PHE A 145 -10.07 -5.48 6.27
CA PHE A 145 -11.02 -5.22 5.21
C PHE A 145 -12.26 -6.10 5.37
N ARG A 146 -13.34 -5.73 4.69
CA ARG A 146 -14.48 -6.62 4.45
C ARG A 146 -14.47 -7.00 2.99
N SER A 147 -14.64 -8.29 2.74
CA SER A 147 -15.00 -8.75 1.40
C SER A 147 -16.03 -9.85 1.45
N THR A 148 -17.19 -9.63 0.85
CA THR A 148 -18.27 -10.62 0.78
C THR A 148 -18.00 -11.71 -0.25
N GLU A 149 -16.93 -11.56 -1.04
CA GLU A 149 -16.53 -12.47 -2.11
C GLU A 149 -15.07 -12.89 -1.98
N SER A 150 -14.69 -13.90 -2.79
CA SER A 150 -13.31 -14.37 -2.80
C SER A 150 -12.36 -13.24 -3.23
N TRP A 151 -11.28 -13.09 -2.46
CA TRP A 151 -10.33 -12.00 -2.62
C TRP A 151 -8.91 -12.52 -2.85
N LYS A 152 -8.08 -11.65 -3.42
CA LYS A 152 -6.64 -11.85 -3.62
C LYS A 152 -5.87 -10.59 -3.25
N ILE A 153 -4.70 -10.76 -2.65
CA ILE A 153 -3.77 -9.66 -2.35
C ILE A 153 -2.40 -9.99 -2.92
N LYS A 154 -1.77 -8.99 -3.55
CA LYS A 154 -0.43 -9.10 -4.13
C LYS A 154 0.34 -7.79 -3.96
N SER A 155 1.65 -7.87 -4.10
CA SER A 155 2.52 -6.72 -4.27
C SER A 155 3.24 -6.83 -5.63
N ASP A 156 3.60 -5.69 -6.21
CA ASP A 156 4.49 -5.59 -7.36
C ASP A 156 5.98 -5.78 -6.99
N ASN A 157 6.33 -5.87 -5.71
CA ASN A 157 7.70 -6.01 -5.25
C ASN A 157 7.84 -7.13 -4.20
N SER A 158 8.97 -7.84 -4.23
CA SER A 158 9.24 -9.01 -3.39
C SER A 158 9.60 -8.68 -1.95
N PHE A 159 10.00 -7.44 -1.63
CA PHE A 159 10.26 -7.04 -0.23
C PHE A 159 8.99 -6.89 0.61
N VAL A 160 7.80 -6.97 -0.01
CA VAL A 160 6.50 -7.00 0.66
C VAL A 160 5.90 -8.39 0.51
N THR A 161 5.61 -9.05 1.63
CA THR A 161 4.98 -10.38 1.67
C THR A 161 3.74 -10.37 2.55
N PHE A 162 2.91 -11.41 2.41
CA PHE A 162 1.63 -11.50 3.07
C PHE A 162 1.51 -12.82 3.82
N SER A 163 0.87 -12.78 5.00
CA SER A 163 0.47 -13.99 5.74
C SER A 163 -0.50 -14.88 4.94
N LYS A 164 -1.29 -14.28 4.03
CA LYS A 164 -2.19 -14.95 3.08
C LYS A 164 -2.27 -14.13 1.80
N THR A 165 -2.31 -14.79 0.66
CA THR A 165 -2.42 -14.13 -0.67
C THR A 165 -3.82 -14.23 -1.27
N SER A 166 -4.72 -15.02 -0.67
CA SER A 166 -6.12 -15.15 -1.06
C SER A 166 -6.99 -15.65 0.09
N GLY A 167 -8.31 -15.52 -0.08
CA GLY A 167 -9.30 -16.08 0.83
C GLY A 167 -10.70 -16.04 0.24
N SER A 168 -11.63 -16.73 0.89
CA SER A 168 -13.06 -16.71 0.53
C SER A 168 -13.74 -15.44 1.03
N GLY A 169 -14.91 -15.14 0.45
CA GLY A 169 -15.80 -14.10 0.94
C GLY A 169 -16.32 -14.39 2.34
N SER A 170 -16.56 -13.33 3.11
CA SER A 170 -17.13 -13.38 4.45
C SER A 170 -17.90 -12.08 4.74
N PRO A 171 -19.07 -12.14 5.40
CA PRO A 171 -19.76 -10.95 5.87
C PRO A 171 -19.00 -10.25 7.03
N ASN A 172 -18.07 -10.97 7.67
CA ASN A 172 -17.28 -10.46 8.79
C ASN A 172 -16.01 -9.76 8.32
N GLU A 173 -15.41 -8.96 9.21
CA GLU A 173 -14.08 -8.39 8.97
C GLU A 173 -13.03 -9.49 8.77
N GLN A 174 -12.16 -9.26 7.81
CA GLN A 174 -11.03 -10.11 7.46
C GLN A 174 -9.73 -9.32 7.63
N SER A 175 -8.62 -10.04 7.82
CA SER A 175 -7.32 -9.40 7.99
C SER A 175 -6.19 -10.17 7.34
N VAL A 176 -5.21 -9.44 6.83
CA VAL A 176 -3.94 -9.96 6.33
C VAL A 176 -2.81 -9.18 7.00
N VAL A 177 -1.86 -9.89 7.59
CA VAL A 177 -0.58 -9.31 8.01
C VAL A 177 0.31 -9.14 6.79
N ILE A 178 0.74 -7.90 6.56
CA ILE A 178 1.73 -7.48 5.57
C ILE A 178 3.08 -7.43 6.28
N LYS A 179 4.08 -8.13 5.75
CA LYS A 179 5.47 -8.04 6.21
C LYS A 179 6.27 -7.24 5.20
N ILE A 180 6.98 -6.22 5.68
CA ILE A 180 7.87 -5.38 4.88
C ILE A 180 9.28 -5.68 5.37
N ALA A 181 10.10 -6.30 4.52
CA ALA A 181 11.47 -6.65 4.87
C ALA A 181 12.30 -5.40 5.19
N LYS A 182 13.41 -5.55 5.91
CA LYS A 182 14.38 -4.46 6.14
C LYS A 182 14.93 -3.94 4.80
N ASN A 183 15.03 -2.62 4.65
CA ASN A 183 15.75 -1.97 3.55
C ASN A 183 17.22 -1.81 3.93
N ASN A 184 18.08 -2.63 3.33
CA ASN A 184 19.54 -2.52 3.49
C ASN A 184 20.18 -1.62 2.42
N GLY A 185 19.38 -1.05 1.51
CA GLY A 185 19.84 -0.19 0.44
C GLY A 185 19.90 1.29 0.84
N PHE A 186 20.65 2.04 0.04
CA PHE A 186 20.86 3.49 0.21
C PHE A 186 19.88 4.33 -0.61
N THR A 187 18.84 3.70 -1.13
CA THR A 187 17.74 4.34 -1.84
C THR A 187 16.42 3.98 -1.18
N ASP A 188 15.50 4.95 -1.16
CA ASP A 188 14.12 4.69 -0.81
C ASP A 188 13.53 3.71 -1.83
N ARG A 189 12.70 2.80 -1.35
CA ARG A 189 12.03 1.81 -2.21
C ARG A 189 10.53 1.87 -2.04
N LYS A 190 9.81 1.55 -3.11
CA LYS A 190 8.36 1.65 -3.18
C LYS A 190 7.75 0.32 -3.58
N ALA A 191 6.54 0.09 -3.12
CA ALA A 191 5.72 -1.05 -3.53
C ALA A 191 4.25 -0.63 -3.62
N LYS A 192 3.57 -1.18 -4.62
CA LYS A 192 2.13 -1.14 -4.78
C LYS A 192 1.54 -2.46 -4.29
N ILE A 193 0.65 -2.38 -3.32
CA ILE A 193 -0.13 -3.50 -2.82
C ILE A 193 -1.52 -3.40 -3.45
N THR A 194 -1.97 -4.47 -4.11
CA THR A 194 -3.30 -4.54 -4.72
C THR A 194 -4.11 -5.61 -4.02
N LEU A 195 -5.19 -5.19 -3.35
CA LEU A 195 -6.24 -6.06 -2.83
C LEU A 195 -7.39 -6.07 -3.82
N SER A 196 -7.83 -7.24 -4.27
CA SER A 196 -8.84 -7.39 -5.34
C SER A 196 -9.89 -8.43 -4.99
N SER A 197 -11.09 -8.25 -5.52
CA SER A 197 -12.16 -9.25 -5.51
C SER A 197 -12.51 -9.62 -6.95
N ASN A 198 -12.76 -10.92 -7.20
CA ASN A 198 -13.13 -11.40 -8.54
C ASN A 198 -14.51 -10.86 -8.98
N MET A 199 -15.33 -10.40 -8.04
CA MET A 199 -16.63 -9.84 -8.36
C MET A 199 -16.46 -8.40 -8.86
N TYR A 200 -16.86 -8.16 -10.11
CA TYR A 200 -16.92 -6.84 -10.73
C TYR A 200 -15.57 -6.12 -10.91
N ASN A 201 -14.46 -6.87 -10.92
CA ASN A 201 -13.11 -6.31 -11.10
C ASN A 201 -12.76 -5.16 -10.13
N VAL A 202 -13.25 -5.23 -8.89
CA VAL A 202 -12.97 -4.21 -7.87
C VAL A 202 -11.58 -4.46 -7.26
N SER A 203 -10.78 -3.40 -7.19
CA SER A 203 -9.48 -3.42 -6.53
C SER A 203 -9.23 -2.16 -5.70
N ILE A 204 -8.48 -2.33 -4.61
CA ILE A 204 -7.94 -1.27 -3.76
C ILE A 204 -6.43 -1.33 -3.87
N ASP A 205 -5.83 -0.21 -4.25
CA ASP A 205 -4.39 -0.06 -4.37
C ASP A 205 -3.84 0.77 -3.21
N ILE A 206 -2.80 0.26 -2.56
CA ILE A 206 -2.10 0.92 -1.46
C ILE A 206 -0.63 1.05 -1.87
N ASN A 207 -0.17 2.28 -2.04
CA ASN A 207 1.23 2.56 -2.33
C ASN A 207 1.97 2.81 -1.02
N ILE A 208 3.08 2.10 -0.82
CA ILE A 208 3.97 2.30 0.33
C ILE A 208 5.36 2.75 -0.12
N THR A 209 6.03 3.53 0.73
CA THR A 209 7.44 3.90 0.61
C THR A 209 8.17 3.44 1.87
N GLN A 210 9.32 2.81 1.69
CA GLN A 210 10.23 2.45 2.78
C GLN A 210 11.53 3.22 2.60
N THR A 211 11.95 3.95 3.62
CA THR A 211 13.16 4.79 3.52
C THR A 211 14.42 3.95 3.38
N LYS A 212 15.47 4.56 2.82
CA LYS A 212 16.84 4.05 2.90
C LYS A 212 17.32 3.93 4.35
N ILE A 213 18.35 3.11 4.56
CA ILE A 213 19.12 3.17 5.80
C ILE A 213 19.82 4.54 5.92
N GLU A 214 19.92 5.07 7.13
CA GLU A 214 20.67 6.30 7.38
C GLU A 214 22.16 6.10 7.06
N GLU A 215 22.78 7.14 6.52
CA GLU A 215 24.19 7.11 6.18
C GLU A 215 25.03 7.19 7.45
N PHE A 216 25.92 6.23 7.66
CA PHE A 216 26.85 6.24 8.79
C PHE A 216 28.25 5.81 8.36
N TYR A 217 29.21 6.30 9.15
CA TYR A 217 30.63 6.03 9.04
C TYR A 217 31.14 5.69 10.43
N ASP A 218 31.85 4.58 10.56
CA ASP A 218 32.47 4.18 11.81
C ASP A 218 33.92 3.79 11.56
N ILE A 219 34.82 4.29 12.41
CA ILE A 219 36.26 4.05 12.32
C ILE A 219 36.70 3.47 13.64
N ASN A 220 37.08 2.20 13.65
CA ASN A 220 37.69 1.55 14.79
C ASN A 220 39.17 1.31 14.49
N ILE A 221 40.07 1.87 15.30
CA ILE A 221 41.51 1.76 15.09
C ILE A 221 42.09 0.80 16.12
N SER A 222 42.70 -0.29 15.65
CA SER A 222 43.31 -1.28 16.54
C SER A 222 44.78 -0.93 16.83
N GLY A 223 45.18 -1.00 18.11
CA GLY A 223 46.57 -0.85 18.53
C GLY A 223 47.04 0.59 18.84
N VAL A 224 46.11 1.54 19.05
CA VAL A 224 46.44 2.93 19.39
C VAL A 224 45.76 3.34 20.71
N ILE A 225 46.45 4.13 21.53
CA ILE A 225 45.85 4.81 22.69
C ILE A 225 45.00 5.97 22.14
N PRO A 226 43.68 6.02 22.42
CA PRO A 226 42.84 7.14 21.98
C PRO A 226 43.36 8.44 22.60
N GLY A 227 43.81 9.38 21.76
CA GLY A 227 43.84 10.78 22.15
C GLY A 227 42.41 11.34 22.16
N THR A 228 42.23 12.52 22.75
CA THR A 228 41.05 13.34 22.49
C THR A 228 41.03 13.77 20.99
N TYR A 229 39.85 13.98 20.40
CA TYR A 229 39.63 14.53 19.05
C TYR A 229 40.30 13.82 17.83
N ASN A 230 40.05 12.53 17.60
CA ASN A 230 40.52 11.78 16.41
C ASN A 230 42.05 11.77 16.18
N ALA A 231 42.84 12.07 17.23
CA ALA A 231 44.28 11.98 17.20
C ALA A 231 44.75 10.59 17.70
N TYR A 232 45.65 9.97 16.96
CA TYR A 232 46.12 8.61 17.21
C TYR A 232 47.66 8.60 17.34
N TRP A 233 48.16 7.99 18.42
CA TRP A 233 49.59 7.85 18.73
C TRP A 233 50.16 6.53 18.21
N LEU A 234 51.15 6.60 17.32
CA LEU A 234 51.85 5.43 16.80
C LEU A 234 53.16 5.19 17.56
N GLN A 235 53.40 3.95 18.02
CA GLN A 235 54.68 3.56 18.60
C GLN A 235 55.79 3.66 17.56
N TYR A 236 56.87 4.36 17.91
CA TYR A 236 58.02 4.66 17.04
C TYR A 236 58.62 3.44 16.30
N GLN A 237 58.53 2.25 16.88
CA GLN A 237 59.11 1.03 16.31
C GLN A 237 58.35 0.49 15.09
N THR A 238 57.13 0.97 14.83
CA THR A 238 56.29 0.56 13.69
C THR A 238 55.84 1.78 12.90
N ASN A 239 56.02 1.76 11.58
CA ASN A 239 55.54 2.84 10.70
C ASN A 239 54.18 2.50 10.04
N TYR A 240 53.42 1.57 10.61
CA TYR A 240 52.10 1.18 10.11
C TYR A 240 51.17 0.75 11.24
N PHE A 241 49.86 0.81 10.99
CA PHE A 241 48.80 0.30 11.86
C PHE A 241 47.59 -0.15 11.03
N TYR A 242 46.62 -0.80 11.68
CA TYR A 242 45.39 -1.28 11.04
C TYR A 242 44.16 -0.49 11.50
N VAL A 243 43.31 -0.16 10.54
CA VAL A 243 42.03 0.51 10.74
C VAL A 243 40.92 -0.41 10.26
N ASP A 244 39.94 -0.65 11.13
CA ASP A 244 38.70 -1.32 10.82
C ASP A 244 37.69 -0.23 10.45
N PHE A 245 37.53 -0.01 9.15
CA PHE A 245 36.66 1.02 8.59
C PHE A 245 35.33 0.42 8.17
N THR A 246 34.23 0.87 8.76
CA THR A 246 32.88 0.46 8.35
C THR A 246 32.14 1.65 7.75
N SER A 247 31.65 1.47 6.53
CA SER A 247 30.88 2.49 5.84
C SER A 247 29.59 1.92 5.28
N SER A 248 28.52 2.70 5.39
CA SER A 248 27.27 2.43 4.72
C SER A 248 27.24 3.05 3.31
N VAL A 249 28.28 3.72 2.83
CA VAL A 249 28.29 4.31 1.48
C VAL A 249 29.62 4.05 0.77
N PRO A 250 29.69 4.21 -0.57
CA PRO A 250 30.97 4.28 -1.25
C PRO A 250 31.87 5.33 -0.59
N TRP A 251 33.14 4.99 -0.44
CA TRP A 251 34.11 5.80 0.28
C TRP A 251 35.47 5.79 -0.42
N LYS A 252 36.27 6.81 -0.14
CA LYS A 252 37.68 6.89 -0.54
C LYS A 252 38.54 7.43 0.60
N PHE A 253 39.79 7.01 0.66
CA PHE A 253 40.81 7.54 1.55
C PHE A 253 41.77 8.42 0.77
N GLU A 254 41.93 9.66 1.22
CA GLU A 254 42.85 10.62 0.62
C GLU A 254 43.90 11.06 1.63
N SER A 255 45.17 10.99 1.23
CA SER A 255 46.29 11.56 1.96
C SER A 255 47.46 11.78 1.01
N SER A 256 48.18 12.88 1.20
CA SER A 256 49.46 13.13 0.54
C SER A 256 50.65 12.49 1.28
N GLN A 257 50.44 12.03 2.52
CA GLN A 257 51.51 11.57 3.41
C GLN A 257 51.34 10.10 3.83
N ILE A 258 50.12 9.58 3.92
CA ILE A 258 49.79 8.24 4.41
C ILE A 258 49.45 7.34 3.23
N GLN A 259 50.05 6.15 3.17
CA GLN A 259 49.70 5.13 2.20
C GLN A 259 48.70 4.15 2.80
N ALA A 260 47.56 3.95 2.13
CA ALA A 260 46.58 2.93 2.51
C ALA A 260 46.65 1.72 1.58
N SER A 261 46.51 0.50 2.15
CA SER A 261 46.40 -0.73 1.37
C SER A 261 45.13 -0.81 0.53
N ILE A 262 44.08 -0.10 0.95
CA ILE A 262 42.80 0.05 0.24
C ILE A 262 42.46 1.53 0.28
N LYS A 263 42.27 2.14 -0.90
CA LYS A 263 42.02 3.58 -1.03
C LYS A 263 40.57 3.93 -1.33
N GLU A 264 39.75 2.95 -1.68
CA GLU A 264 38.32 3.14 -1.94
C GLU A 264 37.58 1.82 -1.78
N GLY A 265 36.27 1.91 -1.55
CA GLY A 265 35.42 0.74 -1.41
C GLY A 265 33.94 1.10 -1.44
N GLY A 266 33.11 0.08 -1.65
CA GLY A 266 31.66 0.19 -1.47
C GLY A 266 31.24 0.09 0.00
N PRO A 267 29.93 0.05 0.28
CA PRO A 267 29.39 -0.23 1.61
C PRO A 267 29.92 -1.57 2.17
N GLY A 268 30.36 -1.58 3.42
CA GLY A 268 30.94 -2.76 4.07
C GLY A 268 31.96 -2.41 5.16
N THR A 269 32.59 -3.46 5.71
CA THR A 269 33.68 -3.35 6.69
C THR A 269 35.00 -3.75 6.06
N TYR A 270 36.04 -2.95 6.27
CA TYR A 270 37.36 -3.09 5.67
C TYR A 270 38.44 -3.10 6.74
N HIS A 271 39.39 -4.02 6.63
CA HIS A 271 40.63 -4.01 7.41
C HIS A 271 41.73 -3.36 6.57
N ILE A 272 42.05 -2.10 6.87
CA ILE A 272 42.92 -1.24 6.07
C ILE A 272 44.25 -1.07 6.78
N LYS A 273 45.36 -1.43 6.12
CA LYS A 273 46.70 -1.12 6.60
C LYS A 273 47.06 0.30 6.18
N LEU A 274 47.34 1.16 7.15
CA LEU A 274 47.85 2.50 6.91
C LEU A 274 49.36 2.54 7.23
N ILE A 275 50.14 3.05 6.29
CA ILE A 275 51.61 3.15 6.37
C ILE A 275 51.98 4.63 6.35
N VAL A 276 52.74 5.03 7.35
CA VAL A 276 53.24 6.39 7.56
C VAL A 276 54.74 6.42 7.15
N PRO A 277 55.26 7.53 6.62
CA PRO A 277 56.69 7.67 6.33
C PRO A 277 57.51 7.40 7.59
N ARG A 278 58.65 6.69 7.45
CA ARG A 278 59.57 6.49 8.58
C ARG A 278 60.12 7.84 9.02
N TYR A 279 60.10 8.07 10.32
CA TYR A 279 60.68 9.25 10.93
C TYR A 279 62.21 9.28 10.75
N ASP A 280 62.73 10.33 10.13
CA ASP A 280 64.14 10.69 10.23
C ASP A 280 64.32 11.68 11.40
N LEU A 281 65.43 11.57 12.13
CA LEU A 281 65.71 12.31 13.38
C LEU A 281 65.77 13.85 13.24
N TYR A 282 65.39 14.40 12.09
CA TYR A 282 65.47 15.82 11.73
C TYR A 282 64.10 16.44 11.36
N GLY A 283 63.02 15.66 11.30
CA GLY A 283 61.67 16.15 11.00
C GLY A 283 60.94 16.61 12.26
N ASN A 284 60.40 17.84 12.25
CA ASN A 284 59.66 18.38 13.40
C ASN A 284 58.38 17.55 13.67
N PRO A 285 58.21 16.92 14.85
CA PRO A 285 57.04 16.07 15.18
C PRO A 285 55.71 16.83 15.25
N ASP A 286 55.74 18.17 15.22
CA ASP A 286 54.63 19.03 15.62
C ASP A 286 53.38 19.00 14.71
N TYR A 287 53.48 18.52 13.47
CA TYR A 287 52.40 18.72 12.47
C TYR A 287 51.50 17.51 12.17
N GLY A 288 51.84 16.32 12.68
CA GLY A 288 51.08 15.09 12.41
C GLY A 288 51.01 14.70 10.92
N TYR A 289 50.62 13.45 10.66
CA TYR A 289 50.33 12.96 9.32
C TYR A 289 48.82 12.96 9.10
N ASN A 290 48.39 13.62 8.03
CA ASN A 290 46.97 13.89 7.79
C ASN A 290 46.40 12.97 6.72
N GLY A 291 45.21 12.44 6.94
CA GLY A 291 44.41 11.74 5.94
C GLY A 291 42.92 11.97 6.17
N VAL A 292 42.09 11.67 5.17
CA VAL A 292 40.64 11.81 5.28
C VAL A 292 39.96 10.60 4.66
N PHE A 293 39.04 9.99 5.41
CA PHE A 293 38.06 9.06 4.86
C PHE A 293 36.85 9.84 4.37
N TRP A 294 36.72 9.99 3.05
CA TRP A 294 35.58 10.63 2.42
C TRP A 294 34.47 9.63 2.16
N GLY A 295 33.28 9.96 2.61
CA GLY A 295 32.04 9.44 2.07
C GLY A 295 31.47 10.33 0.97
N LYS A 296 30.15 10.25 0.77
CA LYS A 296 29.47 11.04 -0.28
C LYS A 296 29.48 12.54 -0.01
N GLU A 297 29.18 12.94 1.23
CA GLU A 297 28.99 14.36 1.61
C GLU A 297 29.79 14.77 2.86
N LYS A 298 30.45 13.81 3.53
CA LYS A 298 31.22 14.05 4.76
C LYS A 298 32.56 13.35 4.71
N GLY A 299 33.60 14.04 5.18
CA GLY A 299 34.92 13.48 5.42
C GLY A 299 35.15 13.28 6.92
N ILE A 300 35.76 12.15 7.30
CA ILE A 300 36.29 11.95 8.63
C ILE A 300 37.80 12.21 8.59
N PRO A 301 38.29 13.29 9.22
CA PRO A 301 39.71 13.56 9.28
C PRO A 301 40.41 12.57 10.22
N LEU A 302 41.63 12.19 9.84
CA LEU A 302 42.54 11.36 10.59
C LEU A 302 43.87 12.11 10.73
N VAL A 303 44.34 12.25 11.97
CA VAL A 303 45.66 12.84 12.27
C VAL A 303 46.47 11.86 13.11
N ILE A 304 47.69 11.55 12.66
CA ILE A 304 48.57 10.56 13.30
C ILE A 304 49.85 11.24 13.76
N TYR A 305 50.24 11.00 15.01
CA TYR A 305 51.51 11.50 15.57
C TYR A 305 52.43 10.33 15.94
N TYR A 306 53.73 10.51 15.75
CA TYR A 306 54.73 9.61 16.35
C TYR A 306 54.92 10.01 17.82
N HIS A 307 54.92 9.03 18.72
CA HIS A 307 55.29 9.25 20.11
C HIS A 307 56.72 8.78 20.38
N PHE A 308 57.56 9.66 20.93
CA PHE A 308 58.92 9.35 21.40
C PHE A 308 58.86 8.91 22.87
N ASP A 309 59.20 7.65 23.11
CA ASP A 309 59.55 7.04 24.41
C ASP A 309 58.55 7.10 25.59
N GLY A 310 58.14 5.91 26.03
CA GLY A 310 58.26 5.41 27.42
C GLY A 310 57.78 6.20 28.64
N TYR A 311 57.17 7.38 28.52
CA TYR A 311 56.77 8.23 29.65
C TYR A 311 55.29 8.61 29.61
N ASP A 312 54.75 8.70 30.82
CA ASP A 312 53.35 8.81 31.24
C ASP A 312 52.38 9.61 30.32
N PRO A 313 51.25 9.04 29.88
CA PRO A 313 50.24 9.69 29.03
C PRO A 313 49.50 10.89 29.68
N HIS A 314 49.81 11.28 30.91
CA HIS A 314 49.12 12.34 31.63
C HIS A 314 49.76 13.75 31.58
N ILE A 315 50.82 13.98 30.80
CA ILE A 315 51.61 15.24 30.83
C ILE A 315 51.58 15.99 29.49
N PHE A 316 50.42 16.22 28.88
CA PHE A 316 50.30 17.20 27.80
C PHE A 316 49.02 18.02 27.96
N ASP A 317 49.20 19.33 28.18
CA ASP A 317 48.13 20.31 28.34
C ASP A 317 47.54 20.66 26.97
N TYR A 318 46.22 20.54 26.86
CA TYR A 318 45.50 20.37 25.59
C TYR A 318 45.11 21.70 24.91
N GLU A 319 45.35 22.82 25.59
CA GLU A 319 44.78 24.14 25.24
C GLU A 319 45.61 24.93 24.20
N ASP A 320 46.86 24.59 23.95
CA ASP A 320 47.75 25.48 23.16
C ASP A 320 47.72 25.24 21.64
N TYR A 321 47.10 24.17 21.12
CA TYR A 321 47.31 23.76 19.74
C TYR A 321 46.11 23.09 19.05
N TYR A 322 44.98 23.79 18.84
CA TYR A 322 44.25 23.76 17.54
C TYR A 322 43.02 24.67 17.54
N ASN A 323 42.94 25.56 16.54
CA ASN A 323 41.69 26.19 16.11
C ASN A 323 41.26 25.49 14.80
N PRO A 324 40.14 24.74 14.77
CA PRO A 324 39.76 23.99 13.58
C PRO A 324 39.32 24.95 12.47
N THR A 325 40.12 25.10 11.43
CA THR A 325 39.58 25.54 10.13
C THR A 325 38.70 24.41 9.62
N THR A 326 37.39 24.59 9.79
CA THR A 326 36.36 23.82 9.09
C THR A 326 36.60 23.91 7.60
N GLY A 327 37.29 22.91 7.04
CA GLY A 327 37.51 22.77 5.61
C GLY A 327 36.17 22.53 4.91
N ILE A 328 35.50 23.60 4.52
CA ILE A 328 34.45 23.56 3.50
C ILE A 328 35.11 23.05 2.21
N PRO A 329 34.56 22.03 1.53
CA PRO A 329 35.14 21.56 0.27
C PRO A 329 35.18 22.70 -0.77
N PRO A 330 36.25 22.83 -1.57
CA PRO A 330 36.18 23.65 -2.77
C PRO A 330 35.24 22.97 -3.77
N SER A 331 34.02 23.50 -3.85
CA SER A 331 32.94 23.29 -4.85
C SER A 331 32.47 21.86 -5.17
N SER A 332 31.16 21.72 -5.34
CA SER A 332 30.39 20.49 -5.58
C SER A 332 30.59 19.81 -6.94
N ASP A 333 31.43 20.37 -7.83
CA ASP A 333 31.28 20.14 -9.27
C ASP A 333 32.33 19.23 -9.93
N GLN A 334 33.21 18.58 -9.17
CA GLN A 334 34.19 17.64 -9.75
C GLN A 334 33.73 16.18 -9.84
N TRP A 335 32.47 15.86 -9.49
CA TRP A 335 31.91 14.50 -9.58
C TRP A 335 31.52 14.04 -11.00
N LYS A 336 31.98 14.73 -12.06
CA LYS A 336 31.71 14.33 -13.45
C LYS A 336 32.96 14.42 -14.32
N GLN A 337 33.95 13.58 -14.07
CA GLN A 337 34.89 13.14 -15.11
C GLN A 337 35.77 12.02 -14.55
N ASN A 338 35.28 10.78 -14.61
CA ASN A 338 36.07 9.59 -14.93
C ASN A 338 35.15 8.35 -14.88
N ASP A 339 34.14 8.32 -15.76
CA ASP A 339 33.60 7.04 -16.23
C ASP A 339 34.49 6.60 -17.39
N GLY A 340 35.55 5.88 -17.03
CA GLY A 340 36.53 5.34 -17.94
C GLY A 340 37.02 3.99 -17.43
N ILE A 341 36.13 2.99 -17.46
CA ILE A 341 36.29 1.58 -17.87
C ILE A 341 35.00 0.83 -17.51
#